data_AF-A0A3M0WVC0-F1
#
_entry.id   AF-A0A3M0WVC0-F1
#
_cell.length_a   1.000
_cell.length_b   1.000
_cell.length_c   1.000
_cell.angle_alpha   90.00
_cell.angle_beta   90.00
_cell.angle_gamma   90.00
#
_symmetry.space_group_name_H-M   'P 1'
#
loop_
_entity.id
_entity.type
_entity.pdbx_description
1 polymer ?
#
loop_
_entity_poly.entity_id
_entity_poly.type
_entity_poly.pdbx_seq_one_letter_code
_entity_poly.pdbx_strand_id
1 'polypeptide(L)'
;MEKLKFNIDLDKTANFLASESQEICEMNGCSPDEHLCESYAYFLLKDNTILQLIDICYPDYFQGVSSEYDVIVLPLPFEGNGKDLKEALEIEWNSMVS
;
A
#
# COMPACT_ATOMS: atom_id res chain seq x y z
N MET A 1 -12.70 9.57 -16.04
CA MET A 1 -11.81 8.91 -15.06
C MET A 1 -12.07 7.43 -15.11
N GLU A 2 -11.06 6.66 -15.48
CA GLU A 2 -11.11 5.21 -15.35
C GLU A 2 -11.10 4.84 -13.86
N LYS A 3 -11.90 3.84 -13.48
CA LYS A 3 -12.02 3.42 -12.08
C LYS A 3 -10.97 2.36 -11.76
N LEU A 4 -10.33 2.50 -10.61
CA LEU A 4 -9.46 1.48 -10.05
C LEU A 4 -10.28 0.21 -9.76
N LYS A 5 -9.74 -0.94 -10.13
CA LYS A 5 -10.30 -2.28 -9.88
C LYS A 5 -9.40 -3.02 -8.90
N PHE A 6 -9.98 -4.01 -8.21
CA PHE A 6 -9.28 -4.74 -7.16
C PHE A 6 -9.44 -6.24 -7.40
N ASN A 7 -8.32 -6.94 -7.53
CA ASN A 7 -8.22 -8.40 -7.54
C ASN A 7 -7.54 -8.90 -6.25
N ILE A 8 -7.79 -8.19 -5.16
CA ILE A 8 -7.33 -8.51 -3.81
C ILE A 8 -8.53 -8.53 -2.87
N ASP A 9 -8.41 -9.28 -1.78
CA ASP A 9 -9.35 -9.20 -0.67
C ASP A 9 -8.99 -7.97 0.17
N LEU A 10 -9.78 -6.90 0.03
CA LEU A 10 -9.54 -5.62 0.69
C LEU A 10 -9.59 -5.73 2.21
N ASP A 11 -10.52 -6.49 2.77
CA ASP A 11 -10.67 -6.61 4.23
C ASP A 11 -9.51 -7.41 4.82
N LYS A 12 -9.13 -8.51 4.16
CA LYS A 12 -7.97 -9.31 4.58
C LYS A 12 -6.67 -8.49 4.47
N THR A 13 -6.52 -7.72 3.40
CA THR A 13 -5.31 -6.92 3.18
C THR A 13 -5.22 -5.77 4.18
N ALA A 14 -6.33 -5.09 4.46
CA ALA A 14 -6.40 -4.04 5.47
C ALA A 14 -6.01 -4.57 6.86
N ASN A 15 -6.57 -5.72 7.27
CA ASN A 15 -6.21 -6.35 8.54
C ASN A 15 -4.74 -6.75 8.61
N PHE A 16 -4.18 -7.25 7.50
CA PHE A 16 -2.75 -7.57 7.42
C PHE A 16 -1.89 -6.31 7.59
N LEU A 17 -2.18 -5.25 6.84
CA LEU A 17 -1.42 -3.99 6.92
C LEU A 17 -1.51 -3.34 8.31
N ALA A 18 -2.66 -3.41 8.97
CA ALA A 18 -2.81 -2.90 10.33
C ALA A 18 -1.92 -3.68 11.33
N SER A 19 -1.85 -5.01 11.19
CA SER A 19 -0.97 -5.85 12.01
C SER A 19 0.51 -5.54 11.76
N GLU A 20 0.92 -5.48 10.50
CA GLU A 20 2.31 -5.21 10.12
C GLU A 20 2.75 -3.79 10.51
N SER A 21 1.85 -2.81 10.38
CA SER A 21 2.09 -1.44 10.82
C SER A 21 2.41 -1.38 12.31
N GLN A 22 1.68 -2.13 13.14
CA GLN A 22 1.94 -2.22 14.57
C GLN A 22 3.33 -2.81 14.83
N GLU A 23 3.68 -3.92 14.18
CA GLU A 23 4.99 -4.57 14.35
C GLU A 23 6.14 -3.66 13.91
N ILE A 24 5.99 -2.94 12.79
CA ILE A 24 6.98 -1.98 12.29
C ILE A 24 7.18 -0.83 13.27
N CYS A 25 6.09 -0.26 13.81
CA CYS A 25 6.16 0.77 14.83
C CYS A 25 6.91 0.29 16.08
N GLU A 26 6.64 -0.94 16.53
CA GLU A 26 7.32 -1.56 17.68
C GLU A 26 8.82 -1.77 17.41
N MET A 27 9.19 -2.25 16.21
CA MET A 27 10.59 -2.50 15.83
C MET A 27 11.40 -1.21 15.67
N ASN A 28 10.80 -0.17 15.08
CA ASN A 28 11.47 1.10 14.82
C ASN A 28 11.46 2.04 16.03
N GLY A 29 10.78 1.67 17.13
CA GLY A 29 10.65 2.51 18.32
C GLY A 29 9.87 3.79 18.06
N CYS A 30 8.93 3.76 17.09
CA CYS A 30 8.08 4.89 16.78
C CYS A 30 7.29 5.28 18.05
N SER A 31 7.35 6.55 18.43
CA SER A 31 6.48 7.08 19.48
C SER A 31 5.02 7.11 18.98
N PRO A 32 4.01 7.14 19.87
CA PRO A 32 2.61 7.23 19.47
C PRO A 32 2.28 8.43 18.56
N ASP A 33 3.13 9.47 18.58
CA ASP A 33 3.00 10.67 17.75
C ASP A 33 3.73 10.55 16.39
N GLU A 34 4.59 9.53 16.23
CA GLU A 34 5.34 9.23 15.00
C GLU A 34 4.57 8.24 14.14
N HIS A 35 3.60 8.77 13.39
CA HIS A 35 2.78 8.01 12.44
C HIS A 35 3.45 7.81 11.07
N LEU A 36 4.77 7.95 10.94
CA LEU A 36 5.44 7.74 9.65
C LEU A 36 6.77 7.03 9.93
N CYS A 37 6.72 5.71 10.06
CA CYS A 37 7.92 4.90 10.32
C CYS A 37 8.78 4.71 9.04
N GLU A 38 8.75 5.68 8.10
CA GLU A 38 9.39 5.66 6.78
C GLU A 38 9.18 4.34 6.01
N SER A 39 7.99 3.77 6.19
CA SER A 39 7.63 2.43 5.76
C SER A 39 6.49 2.50 4.76
N TYR A 40 6.50 1.60 3.77
CA TYR A 40 5.55 1.63 2.66
C TYR A 40 5.08 0.23 2.29
N ALA A 41 3.82 0.13 1.88
CA ALA A 41 3.25 -1.05 1.24
C ALA A 41 3.17 -0.83 -0.28
N TYR A 42 3.60 -1.84 -1.05
CA TYR A 42 3.71 -1.74 -2.51
C TYR A 42 2.67 -2.63 -3.19
N PHE A 43 1.84 -2.06 -4.05
CA PHE A 43 0.77 -2.77 -4.75
C PHE A 43 1.04 -2.85 -6.24
N LEU A 44 0.98 -4.05 -6.81
CA LEU A 44 1.13 -4.27 -8.23
C LEU A 44 -0.14 -3.83 -8.97
N LEU A 45 0.03 -2.99 -9.98
CA LEU A 45 -1.04 -2.49 -10.83
C LEU A 45 -0.85 -2.92 -12.28
N LYS A 46 -1.94 -3.36 -12.93
CA LYS A 46 -2.01 -3.56 -14.37
C LYS A 46 -3.38 -3.18 -14.89
N ASP A 47 -3.46 -2.41 -15.98
CA ASP A 47 -4.73 -2.03 -16.61
C ASP A 47 -5.76 -1.48 -15.59
N ASN A 48 -5.30 -0.59 -14.71
CA ASN A 48 -6.04 -0.01 -13.58
C ASN A 48 -6.60 -1.04 -12.59
N THR A 49 -5.98 -2.22 -12.48
CA THR A 49 -6.38 -3.28 -11.55
C THR A 49 -5.25 -3.58 -10.58
N ILE A 50 -5.52 -3.42 -9.29
CA ILE A 50 -4.62 -3.87 -8.23
C ILE A 50 -4.66 -5.39 -8.19
N LEU A 51 -3.52 -6.02 -8.49
CA LEU A 51 -3.40 -7.47 -8.60
C LEU A 51 -3.01 -8.12 -7.27
N GLN A 52 -2.07 -7.53 -6.54
CA GLN A 52 -1.58 -8.05 -5.26
C GLN A 52 -0.81 -6.99 -4.48
N LEU A 53 -0.76 -7.16 -3.16
CA LEU A 53 0.29 -6.59 -2.31
C LEU A 53 1.58 -7.35 -2.62
N ILE A 54 2.64 -6.63 -2.97
CA ILE A 54 3.95 -7.19 -3.32
C ILE A 54 4.74 -7.43 -2.05
N ASP A 55 4.94 -6.37 -1.27
CA ASP A 55 5.70 -6.41 -0.02
C ASP A 55 5.48 -5.14 0.81
N ILE A 56 6.02 -5.14 2.03
CA ILE A 56 6.07 -4.02 2.98
C ILE A 56 7.55 -3.71 3.28
N CYS A 57 7.91 -2.42 3.36
CA CYS A 57 9.28 -1.97 3.65
C CYS A 57 10.32 -2.57 2.70
N TYR A 58 9.94 -2.76 1.44
CA TYR A 58 10.81 -3.34 0.43
C TYR A 58 12.05 -2.45 0.23
N PRO A 59 13.28 -3.00 0.20
CA PRO A 59 14.47 -2.20 -0.07
C PRO A 59 14.37 -1.53 -1.44
N ASP A 60 15.03 -0.37 -1.60
CA ASP A 60 15.08 0.54 -2.77
C ASP A 60 15.31 -0.10 -4.16
N TYR A 61 15.47 -1.42 -4.24
CA TYR A 61 15.76 -2.19 -5.43
C TYR A 61 14.50 -2.70 -6.14
N PHE A 62 13.57 -1.81 -6.48
CA PHE A 62 12.57 -2.09 -7.51
C PHE A 62 13.21 -2.02 -8.92
N GLN A 63 14.23 -2.84 -9.17
CA GLN A 63 14.87 -3.00 -10.49
C GLN A 63 14.14 -4.00 -11.41
N GLY A 64 12.91 -4.42 -11.07
CA GLY A 64 12.29 -5.60 -11.66
C GLY A 64 10.84 -5.48 -12.11
N VAL A 65 10.20 -4.32 -11.95
CA VAL A 65 8.86 -4.13 -12.55
C VAL A 65 9.09 -3.99 -14.04
N SER A 66 8.62 -4.97 -14.80
CA SER A 66 8.62 -4.83 -16.24
C SER A 66 7.79 -3.60 -16.61
N SER A 67 8.08 -2.98 -17.76
CA SER A 67 7.32 -1.85 -18.30
C SER A 67 5.80 -2.11 -18.49
N GLU A 68 5.32 -3.31 -18.17
CA GLU A 68 3.92 -3.71 -18.27
C GLU A 68 3.13 -3.52 -16.97
N TYR A 69 3.79 -3.20 -15.86
CA TYR A 69 3.14 -3.03 -14.57
C TYR A 69 3.55 -1.70 -13.94
N ASP A 70 2.59 -1.10 -13.24
CA ASP A 70 2.81 0.05 -12.39
C ASP A 70 2.76 -0.37 -10.92
N VAL A 71 3.13 0.54 -10.02
CA VAL A 71 3.14 0.30 -8.59
C VAL A 71 2.44 1.44 -7.88
N ILE A 72 1.44 1.13 -7.07
CA ILE A 72 0.89 2.08 -6.09
C ILE A 72 1.63 1.89 -4.78
N VAL A 73 2.10 3.00 -4.20
CA VAL A 73 2.81 3.02 -2.92
C VAL A 73 1.89 3.63 -1.87
N LEU A 74 1.64 2.88 -0.80
CA LEU A 74 0.83 3.33 0.33
C LEU A 74 1.74 3.55 1.55
N PRO A 75 1.78 4.75 2.14
CA PRO A 75 2.52 5.00 3.37
C PRO A 75 1.97 4.19 4.55
N LEU A 76 2.86 3.74 5.43
CA LEU A 76 2.54 3.09 6.72
C LEU A 76 2.86 4.02 7.90
N PRO A 77 2.15 3.89 9.03
CA PRO A 77 1.19 2.86 9.40
C PRO A 77 -0.17 3.05 8.72
N PHE A 78 -0.82 1.93 8.40
CA PHE A 78 -2.21 1.91 7.92
C PHE A 78 -3.12 1.45 9.06
N GLU A 79 -4.08 2.31 9.43
CA GLU A 79 -5.09 2.03 10.44
C GLU A 79 -6.48 2.19 9.81
N GLY A 80 -7.04 1.09 9.31
CA GLY A 80 -8.33 1.12 8.63
C GLY A 80 -8.86 -0.26 8.26
N ASN A 81 -10.07 -0.31 7.71
CA ASN A 81 -10.68 -1.52 7.15
C ASN A 81 -10.56 -1.56 5.61
N GLY A 82 -11.17 -2.56 4.96
CA GLY A 82 -11.07 -2.71 3.51
C GLY A 82 -11.65 -1.55 2.70
N LYS A 83 -12.64 -0.81 3.24
CA LYS A 83 -13.16 0.42 2.63
C LYS A 83 -12.13 1.54 2.70
N ASP A 84 -11.49 1.72 3.86
CA ASP A 84 -10.48 2.76 4.05
C ASP A 84 -9.25 2.48 3.16
N LEU A 85 -8.85 1.21 3.05
CA LEU A 85 -7.77 0.78 2.16
C LEU A 85 -8.11 1.09 0.70
N LYS A 86 -9.34 0.82 0.28
CA LYS A 86 -9.81 1.15 -1.07
C LYS A 86 -9.70 2.66 -1.34
N GLU A 87 -10.20 3.49 -0.43
CA GLU A 87 -10.18 4.94 -0.58
C GLU A 87 -8.73 5.47 -0.64
N ALA A 88 -7.85 4.95 0.20
CA ALA A 88 -6.43 5.31 0.18
C ALA A 88 -5.75 4.94 -1.15
N LEU A 89 -5.98 3.74 -1.68
CA LEU A 89 -5.45 3.32 -2.98
C LEU A 89 -6.00 4.14 -4.14
N GLU A 90 -7.28 4.55 -4.07
CA GLU A 90 -7.87 5.43 -5.08
C GLU A 90 -7.27 6.85 -5.02
N ILE A 91 -6.94 7.36 -3.83
CA ILE A 91 -6.24 8.66 -3.66
C ILE A 91 -4.85 8.60 -4.31
N GLU A 92 -4.06 7.56 -3.99
CA GLU A 92 -2.71 7.41 -4.55
C GLU A 92 -2.75 7.16 -6.07
N TRP A 93 -3.72 6.39 -6.56
CA TRP A 93 -3.92 6.25 -7.99
C TRP A 93 -4.17 7.59 -8.68
N ASN A 94 -5.05 8.42 -8.10
CA ASN A 94 -5.40 9.71 -8.68
C ASN A 94 -4.21 10.69 -8.69
N SER A 95 -3.29 10.60 -7.73
CA SER A 95 -2.07 11.42 -7.70
C SER A 95 -1.06 11.01 -8.77
N MET A 96 -1.05 9.73 -9.16
CA MET A 96 -0.17 9.21 -10.22
C MET A 96 -0.63 9.60 -11.64
N VAL A 97 -1.93 9.74 -11.86
CA VAL A 97 -2.52 10.00 -13.19
C VAL A 97 -2.94 11.45 -13.43
N SER A 98 -2.76 12.34 -12.44
CA SER A 98 -3.03 13.79 -12.55
C SER A 98 -1.83 14.56 -13.09
#